data_AF-A0A238C5A2-F1
#
_entry.id   AF-A0A238C5A2-F1
#
_cell.length_a   1.000
_cell.length_b   1.000
_cell.length_c   1.000
_cell.angle_alpha   90.00
_cell.angle_beta   90.00
_cell.angle_gamma   90.00
#
_symmetry.space_group_name_H-M   'P 1'
#
loop_
_entity.id
_entity.type
_entity.pdbx_description
1 polymer ?
#
loop_
_entity_poly.entity_id
_entity_poly.type
_entity_poly.pdbx_seq_one_letter_code
_entity_poly.pdbx_strand_id
1 'polypeptide(L)'
;MLNSYVIIDLFLPFIIIVSIAADSTIVQSCHQLLACVVRKKCVKIPYITGQSGGSLINKEIYNDFDEGIDYSCIFATGCFDECNNCPLCQTSKQQLIDVLSGNERSSTSECSVLVNCASKCVQQSNFDFTKTNYCLRHQCAYHCFDGSCPKCSVFITRLFNQICINGDLRKKTNFKGQCYEMFRAIVSEKFEEQFKRSGRRPAIDIRTNLLWSN
;
A
#
# COMPACT_ATOMS: atom_id res chain seq x y z
N MET A 1 -66.81 -10.73 -14.89
CA MET A 1 -66.09 -9.44 -14.94
C MET A 1 -64.60 -9.74 -15.08
N LEU A 2 -63.96 -9.03 -16.00
CA LEU A 2 -62.64 -9.26 -16.56
C LEU A 2 -61.46 -9.02 -15.60
N ASN A 3 -60.37 -9.74 -15.86
CA ASN A 3 -58.95 -9.35 -15.81
C ASN A 3 -58.49 -8.25 -14.84
N SER A 4 -57.59 -8.63 -13.94
CA SER A 4 -56.48 -7.77 -13.51
C SER A 4 -55.22 -8.63 -13.39
N TYR A 5 -54.73 -9.05 -14.54
CA TYR A 5 -53.36 -9.50 -14.74
C TYR A 5 -52.44 -8.28 -14.79
N VAL A 6 -51.23 -8.42 -14.21
CA VAL A 6 -50.00 -7.76 -14.69
C VAL A 6 -49.84 -6.28 -14.33
N ILE A 7 -49.57 -5.98 -13.05
CA ILE A 7 -48.71 -4.82 -12.66
C ILE A 7 -47.89 -5.15 -11.40
N ILE A 8 -47.23 -6.32 -11.35
CA ILE A 8 -46.19 -6.60 -10.32
C ILE A 8 -44.85 -7.01 -10.97
N ASP A 9 -44.76 -7.09 -12.30
CA ASP A 9 -43.54 -7.50 -13.03
C ASP A 9 -42.89 -6.36 -13.84
N LEU A 10 -43.03 -5.09 -13.42
CA LEU A 10 -42.41 -3.96 -14.14
C LEU A 10 -41.56 -3.00 -13.29
N PHE A 11 -41.12 -3.41 -12.11
CA PHE A 11 -40.17 -2.63 -11.27
C PHE A 11 -39.01 -3.47 -10.72
N LEU A 12 -38.58 -4.48 -11.47
CA LEU A 12 -37.39 -5.30 -11.19
C LEU A 12 -36.43 -5.41 -12.39
N PRO A 13 -36.11 -4.30 -13.07
CA PRO A 13 -34.78 -4.17 -13.67
C PRO A 13 -34.15 -2.81 -13.30
N PHE A 14 -34.20 -2.44 -12.01
CA PHE A 14 -33.25 -1.50 -11.44
C PHE A 14 -32.61 -2.17 -10.23
N ILE A 15 -32.02 -3.35 -10.45
CA ILE A 15 -30.84 -3.72 -9.67
C ILE A 15 -29.83 -2.65 -10.02
N ILE A 16 -29.72 -1.70 -9.11
CA ILE A 16 -28.80 -0.59 -9.12
C ILE A 16 -27.41 -1.20 -9.34
N ILE A 17 -26.95 -1.19 -10.59
CA ILE A 17 -25.53 -1.19 -10.87
C ILE A 17 -25.08 0.15 -10.32
N VAL A 18 -24.75 0.18 -9.02
CA VAL A 18 -23.90 1.23 -8.47
C VAL A 18 -22.58 1.00 -9.17
N SER A 19 -22.45 1.61 -10.35
CA SER A 19 -21.16 1.86 -10.96
C SER A 19 -20.41 2.66 -9.92
N ILE A 20 -19.53 1.97 -9.18
CA ILE A 20 -18.51 2.62 -8.36
C ILE A 20 -17.58 3.23 -9.40
N ALA A 21 -17.95 4.41 -9.91
CA ALA A 21 -17.02 5.26 -10.61
C ALA A 21 -15.95 5.58 -9.57
N ALA A 22 -14.86 4.81 -9.59
CA ALA A 22 -13.64 5.30 -9.01
C ALA A 22 -13.38 6.65 -9.66
N ASP A 23 -13.23 7.68 -8.84
CA ASP A 23 -13.08 9.05 -9.30
C ASP A 23 -11.83 9.12 -10.19
N SER A 24 -12.01 9.15 -11.52
CA SER A 24 -10.94 9.09 -12.52
C SER A 24 -9.80 10.08 -12.24
N THR A 25 -10.15 11.18 -11.57
CA THR A 25 -9.24 12.23 -11.09
C THR A 25 -8.19 11.72 -10.11
N ILE A 26 -8.58 10.86 -9.16
CA ILE A 26 -7.67 10.25 -8.17
C ILE A 26 -6.74 9.22 -8.86
N VAL A 27 -7.18 8.59 -9.97
CA VAL A 27 -6.36 7.64 -10.76
C VAL A 27 -5.19 8.41 -11.29
N GLN A 28 -5.54 9.50 -11.95
CA GLN A 28 -4.64 10.29 -12.73
C GLN A 28 -3.64 11.02 -11.84
N SER A 29 -4.09 11.61 -10.73
CA SER A 29 -3.20 12.31 -9.81
C SER A 29 -2.20 11.37 -9.12
N CYS A 30 -2.65 10.18 -8.68
CA CYS A 30 -1.74 9.20 -8.11
C CYS A 30 -0.84 8.53 -9.16
N HIS A 31 -1.27 8.43 -10.42
CA HIS A 31 -0.40 7.99 -11.51
C HIS A 31 0.72 9.00 -11.79
N GLN A 32 0.42 10.30 -11.78
CA GLN A 32 1.43 11.35 -11.92
C GLN A 32 2.49 11.29 -10.80
N LEU A 33 2.06 11.05 -9.56
CA LEU A 33 2.99 10.80 -8.46
C LEU A 33 3.92 9.61 -8.75
N LEU A 34 3.36 8.46 -9.12
CA LEU A 34 4.15 7.27 -9.42
C LEU A 34 5.18 7.52 -10.55
N ALA A 35 4.78 8.24 -11.59
CA ALA A 35 5.70 8.66 -12.65
C ALA A 35 6.81 9.60 -12.12
N CYS A 36 6.46 10.55 -11.24
CA CYS A 36 7.45 11.41 -10.60
C CYS A 36 8.46 10.59 -9.77
N VAL A 37 7.98 9.65 -8.94
CA VAL A 37 8.81 8.82 -8.06
C VAL A 37 9.92 8.10 -8.83
N VAL A 38 9.58 7.52 -9.99
CA VAL A 38 10.55 6.87 -10.88
C VAL A 38 11.47 7.90 -11.52
N ARG A 39 10.92 8.96 -12.13
CA ARG A 39 11.67 10.01 -12.85
C ARG A 39 12.70 10.71 -11.96
N LYS A 40 12.32 11.02 -10.72
CA LYS A 40 13.17 11.72 -9.72
C LYS A 40 14.07 10.76 -8.95
N LYS A 41 14.02 9.46 -9.25
CA LYS A 41 14.83 8.43 -8.57
C LYS A 41 14.60 8.41 -7.05
N CYS A 42 13.39 8.72 -6.60
CA CYS A 42 12.99 8.52 -5.20
C CYS A 42 12.96 7.03 -4.83
N VAL A 43 13.09 6.14 -5.82
CA VAL A 43 13.29 4.71 -5.60
C VAL A 43 14.51 4.22 -6.36
N LYS A 44 15.38 3.49 -5.67
CA LYS A 44 16.63 2.91 -6.19
C LYS A 44 16.35 1.57 -6.88
N ILE A 45 15.62 1.59 -7.99
CA ILE A 45 15.24 0.38 -8.75
C ILE A 45 16.45 -0.52 -9.09
N PRO A 46 17.62 0.00 -9.53
CA PRO A 46 18.79 -0.85 -9.80
C PRO A 46 19.30 -1.57 -8.55
N TYR A 47 19.26 -0.93 -7.37
CA TYR A 47 19.64 -1.54 -6.10
C TYR A 47 18.68 -2.68 -5.74
N ILE A 48 17.37 -2.42 -5.72
CA ILE A 48 16.34 -3.41 -5.38
C ILE A 48 16.42 -4.62 -6.32
N THR A 49 16.56 -4.36 -7.63
CA THR A 49 16.57 -5.41 -8.64
C THR A 49 17.91 -6.16 -8.73
N GLY A 50 19.02 -5.54 -8.31
CA GLY A 50 20.34 -6.17 -8.23
C GLY A 50 20.43 -7.18 -7.10
N GLN A 51 19.80 -6.88 -5.95
CA GLN A 51 19.72 -7.81 -4.81
C GLN A 51 18.76 -8.99 -5.07
N SER A 52 17.75 -8.77 -5.93
CA SER A 52 16.77 -9.80 -6.30
C SER A 52 17.28 -10.82 -7.35
N GLY A 53 18.53 -10.69 -7.80
CA GLY A 53 19.11 -11.53 -8.86
C GLY A 53 19.34 -12.97 -8.42
N GLY A 54 18.34 -13.84 -8.60
CA GLY A 54 18.45 -15.29 -8.38
C GLY A 54 17.90 -15.81 -7.06
N SER A 55 17.30 -14.97 -6.20
CA SER A 55 16.70 -15.42 -4.94
C SER A 55 15.26 -15.92 -5.11
N LEU A 56 14.93 -17.01 -4.39
CA LEU A 56 13.55 -17.36 -4.04
C LEU A 56 12.93 -16.21 -3.24
N ILE A 57 11.63 -15.98 -3.38
CA ILE A 57 10.90 -14.98 -2.59
C ILE A 57 11.18 -15.21 -1.10
N ASN A 58 11.70 -14.19 -0.42
CA ASN A 58 12.05 -14.25 0.99
C ASN A 58 11.81 -12.89 1.68
N LYS A 59 12.03 -12.85 3.00
CA LYS A 59 11.87 -11.65 3.83
C LYS A 59 12.87 -10.52 3.53
N GLU A 60 14.04 -10.83 2.96
CA GLU A 60 15.08 -9.83 2.64
C GLU A 60 14.65 -8.93 1.50
N ILE A 61 13.93 -9.47 0.51
CA ILE A 61 13.39 -8.68 -0.61
C ILE A 61 12.50 -7.53 -0.11
N TYR A 62 11.73 -7.73 0.96
CA TYR A 62 10.96 -6.65 1.58
C TYR A 62 11.87 -5.57 2.19
N ASN A 63 12.94 -5.97 2.87
CA ASN A 63 13.88 -5.04 3.49
C ASN A 63 14.59 -4.21 2.43
N ASP A 64 15.06 -4.85 1.36
CA ASP A 64 15.74 -4.19 0.25
C ASP A 64 14.80 -3.22 -0.48
N PHE A 65 13.54 -3.63 -0.64
CA PHE A 65 12.48 -2.78 -1.17
C PHE A 65 12.27 -1.53 -0.30
N ASP A 66 12.09 -1.69 1.01
CA ASP A 66 11.87 -0.57 1.93
C ASP A 66 13.11 0.35 2.06
N GLU A 67 14.32 -0.23 2.06
CA GLU A 67 15.58 0.52 2.06
C GLU A 67 15.83 1.26 0.74
N GLY A 68 15.35 0.68 -0.37
CA GLY A 68 15.45 1.28 -1.69
C GLY A 68 14.51 2.46 -1.92
N ILE A 69 13.56 2.73 -1.02
CA ILE A 69 12.61 3.85 -1.10
C ILE A 69 13.10 5.04 -0.26
N ASP A 70 13.23 6.19 -0.91
CA ASP A 70 13.43 7.47 -0.23
C ASP A 70 12.07 8.16 -0.01
N TYR A 71 11.42 7.84 1.12
CA TYR A 71 10.14 8.45 1.48
C TYR A 71 10.21 9.97 1.64
N SER A 72 11.36 10.53 2.01
CA SER A 72 11.56 11.99 2.08
C SER A 72 11.54 12.63 0.69
N CYS A 73 12.13 11.96 -0.32
CA CYS A 73 12.02 12.35 -1.72
C CYS A 73 10.56 12.33 -2.20
N ILE A 74 9.80 11.29 -1.84
CA ILE A 74 8.39 11.18 -2.21
C ILE A 74 7.55 12.28 -1.55
N PHE A 75 7.69 12.49 -0.24
CA PHE A 75 6.78 13.34 0.54
C PHE A 75 7.15 14.82 0.58
N ALA A 76 8.42 15.16 0.36
CA ALA A 76 8.95 16.50 0.64
C ALA A 76 9.81 17.11 -0.47
N THR A 77 10.86 16.42 -0.96
CA THR A 77 11.91 17.10 -1.74
C THR A 77 11.87 16.84 -3.24
N GLY A 78 11.33 15.70 -3.68
CA GLY A 78 11.36 15.27 -5.08
C GLY A 78 10.02 15.35 -5.80
N CYS A 79 8.95 14.90 -5.13
CA CYS A 79 7.60 14.75 -5.71
C CYS A 79 6.50 15.37 -4.83
N PHE A 80 6.83 16.48 -4.14
CA PHE A 80 5.93 17.13 -3.17
C PHE A 80 4.58 17.52 -3.77
N ASP A 81 4.58 18.17 -4.93
CA ASP A 81 3.36 18.64 -5.58
C ASP A 81 2.50 17.47 -6.03
N GLU A 82 3.09 16.48 -6.70
CA GLU A 82 2.37 15.28 -7.10
C GLU A 82 1.85 14.49 -5.89
N CYS A 83 2.59 14.47 -4.77
CA CYS A 83 2.15 13.82 -3.54
C CYS A 83 0.94 14.54 -2.92
N ASN A 84 0.95 15.87 -2.88
CA ASN A 84 -0.18 16.64 -2.35
C ASN A 84 -1.44 16.51 -3.24
N ASN A 85 -1.26 16.25 -4.53
CA ASN A 85 -2.36 16.02 -5.47
C ASN A 85 -2.90 14.58 -5.45
N CYS A 86 -2.14 13.62 -4.92
CA CYS A 86 -2.56 12.22 -4.78
C CYS A 86 -3.10 11.95 -3.36
N PRO A 87 -4.41 11.68 -3.19
CA PRO A 87 -5.01 11.48 -1.86
C PRO A 87 -4.38 10.36 -1.03
N LEU A 88 -3.87 9.31 -1.68
CA LEU A 88 -3.17 8.20 -1.02
C LEU A 88 -1.85 8.67 -0.42
N CYS A 89 -1.09 9.50 -1.14
CA CYS A 89 0.19 10.04 -0.66
C CYS A 89 -0.02 11.09 0.41
N GLN A 90 -0.98 12.00 0.20
CA GLN A 90 -1.34 13.00 1.20
C GLN A 90 -1.77 12.36 2.53
N THR A 91 -2.59 11.31 2.47
CA THR A 91 -2.99 10.56 3.68
C THR A 91 -1.78 9.92 4.37
N SER A 92 -0.90 9.28 3.60
CA SER A 92 0.31 8.62 4.14
C SER A 92 1.27 9.64 4.76
N LYS A 93 1.42 10.81 4.13
CA LYS A 93 2.21 11.94 4.63
C LYS A 93 1.64 12.48 5.94
N GLN A 94 0.32 12.65 6.05
CA GLN A 94 -0.31 13.09 7.30
C GLN A 94 -0.15 12.04 8.41
N GLN A 95 -0.27 10.76 8.09
CA GLN A 95 0.00 9.68 9.06
C GLN A 95 1.43 9.73 9.58
N LEU A 96 2.42 10.00 8.71
CA LEU A 96 3.81 10.19 9.13
C LEU A 96 3.97 11.40 10.05
N ILE A 97 3.32 12.53 9.75
CA ILE A 97 3.35 13.73 10.62
C ILE A 97 2.80 13.40 12.01
N ASP A 98 1.69 12.67 12.09
CA ASP A 98 1.08 12.30 13.38
C ASP A 98 2.02 11.39 14.20
N VAL A 99 2.67 10.43 13.54
CA VAL A 99 3.68 9.55 14.15
C VAL A 99 4.88 10.34 14.68
N LEU A 100 5.43 11.24 13.87
CA LEU A 100 6.58 12.07 14.26
C LEU A 100 6.23 13.07 15.37
N SER A 101 4.97 13.49 15.45
CA SER A 101 4.46 14.33 16.53
C SER A 101 4.19 13.54 17.81
N GLY A 102 4.31 12.21 17.77
CA GLY A 102 4.00 11.32 18.89
C GLY A 102 2.52 11.28 19.25
N ASN A 103 1.64 11.71 18.35
CA ASN A 103 0.20 11.77 18.60
C ASN A 103 -0.42 10.40 18.34
N GLU A 104 -1.21 9.90 19.29
CA GLU A 104 -2.09 8.76 19.05
C GLU A 104 -3.40 9.22 18.42
N ARG A 105 -3.92 8.42 17.49
CA ARG A 105 -5.24 8.59 16.90
C ARG A 105 -6.28 7.81 17.70
N SER A 106 -7.54 8.27 17.65
CA SER A 106 -8.65 7.50 18.21
C SER A 106 -8.73 6.12 17.56
N SER A 107 -9.23 5.11 18.29
CA SER A 107 -9.40 3.75 17.76
C SER A 107 -10.32 3.69 16.54
N THR A 108 -11.26 4.64 16.41
CA THR A 108 -12.19 4.77 15.27
C THR A 108 -11.59 5.49 14.06
N SER A 109 -10.42 6.12 14.20
CA SER A 109 -9.77 6.84 13.12
C SER A 109 -9.18 5.88 12.09
N GLU A 110 -9.12 6.31 10.83
CA GLU A 110 -8.50 5.53 9.75
C GLU A 110 -7.02 5.25 10.06
N CYS A 111 -6.64 3.97 9.92
CA CYS A 111 -5.28 3.47 10.18
C CYS A 111 -4.78 3.69 11.61
N SER A 112 -5.68 3.84 12.59
CA SER A 112 -5.33 4.07 14.00
C SER A 112 -4.37 3.02 14.56
N VAL A 113 -4.53 1.74 14.22
CA VAL A 113 -3.66 0.65 14.67
C VAL A 113 -2.20 0.88 14.22
N LEU A 114 -2.00 1.17 12.93
CA LEU A 114 -0.69 1.44 12.36
C LEU A 114 -0.06 2.69 12.98
N VAL A 115 -0.81 3.79 13.01
CA VAL A 115 -0.33 5.08 13.51
C VAL A 115 0.03 4.98 14.99
N ASN A 116 -0.82 4.37 15.82
CA ASN A 116 -0.57 4.25 17.25
C ASN A 116 0.59 3.31 17.55
N CYS A 117 0.75 2.22 16.78
CA CYS A 117 1.95 1.38 16.87
C CYS A 117 3.22 2.21 16.60
N ALA A 118 3.21 2.99 15.52
CA ALA A 118 4.36 3.78 15.11
C ALA A 118 4.65 4.95 16.09
N SER A 119 3.63 5.63 16.61
CA SER A 119 3.77 6.66 17.65
C SER A 119 4.40 6.08 18.92
N LYS A 120 4.00 4.86 19.33
CA LYS A 120 4.61 4.17 20.47
C LYS A 120 6.07 3.81 20.20
N CYS A 121 6.43 3.39 19.00
CA CYS A 121 7.84 3.15 18.64
C CYS A 121 8.69 4.41 18.84
N VAL A 122 8.18 5.58 18.45
CA VAL A 122 8.89 6.88 18.60
C VAL A 122 8.98 7.29 20.07
N GLN A 123 7.90 7.12 20.84
CA GLN A 123 7.88 7.48 22.26
C GLN A 123 8.77 6.57 23.12
N GLN A 124 8.75 5.25 22.87
CA GLN A 124 9.46 4.26 23.70
C GLN A 124 10.95 4.13 23.38
N SER A 125 11.39 4.61 22.22
CA SER A 125 12.78 4.49 21.79
C SER A 125 13.72 5.51 22.45
N ASN A 126 13.20 6.50 23.18
CA ASN A 126 13.99 7.60 23.75
C ASN A 126 14.91 8.26 22.70
N PHE A 127 14.40 8.49 21.48
CA PHE A 127 15.14 9.04 20.34
C PHE A 127 16.28 8.16 19.80
N ASP A 128 16.36 6.88 20.20
CA ASP A 128 17.22 5.89 19.56
C ASP A 128 16.69 5.58 18.15
N PHE A 129 17.34 6.15 17.15
CA PHE A 129 16.94 6.00 15.75
C PHE A 129 16.97 4.55 15.29
N THR A 130 17.93 3.75 15.75
CA THR A 130 18.06 2.33 15.38
C THR A 130 16.89 1.52 15.94
N LYS A 131 16.54 1.72 17.22
CA LYS A 131 15.36 1.07 17.83
C LYS A 131 14.06 1.51 17.19
N THR A 132 13.93 2.81 16.92
CA THR A 132 12.75 3.37 16.24
C THR A 132 12.57 2.72 14.88
N ASN A 133 13.64 2.71 14.06
CA ASN A 133 13.61 2.14 12.72
C ASN A 133 13.28 0.65 12.72
N TYR A 134 13.90 -0.11 13.64
CA TYR A 134 13.59 -1.53 13.81
C TYR A 134 12.10 -1.76 14.15
N CYS A 135 11.58 -1.00 15.12
CA CYS A 135 10.19 -1.10 15.55
C CYS A 135 9.21 -0.78 14.40
N LEU A 136 9.43 0.33 13.69
CA LEU A 136 8.60 0.74 12.56
C LEU A 136 8.60 -0.33 11.44
N ARG A 137 9.78 -0.79 11.03
CA ARG A 137 9.95 -1.69 9.88
C ARG A 137 9.57 -3.15 10.15
N HIS A 138 9.77 -3.63 11.37
CA HIS A 138 9.60 -5.05 11.71
C HIS A 138 8.34 -5.34 12.52
N GLN A 139 7.81 -4.37 13.26
CA GLN A 139 6.65 -4.56 14.12
C GLN A 139 5.42 -3.86 13.52
N CYS A 140 5.51 -2.54 13.28
CA CYS A 140 4.33 -1.77 12.88
C CYS A 140 3.96 -1.91 11.40
N ALA A 141 4.94 -2.10 10.51
CA ALA A 141 4.69 -2.25 9.07
C ALA A 141 3.69 -3.39 8.75
N TYR A 142 3.59 -4.41 9.60
CA TYR A 142 2.58 -5.46 9.50
C TYR A 142 1.14 -4.90 9.45
N HIS A 143 0.82 -3.86 10.23
CA HIS A 143 -0.51 -3.25 10.27
C HIS A 143 -0.89 -2.49 8.99
N CYS A 144 0.08 -2.23 8.11
CA CYS A 144 -0.21 -1.79 6.75
C CYS A 144 -0.94 -2.89 5.97
N PHE A 145 -0.70 -4.17 6.28
CA PHE A 145 -1.12 -5.32 5.47
C PHE A 145 -2.07 -6.30 6.18
N ASP A 146 -2.38 -6.11 7.46
CA ASP A 146 -3.28 -6.98 8.24
C ASP A 146 -4.79 -6.69 8.05
N GLY A 147 -5.09 -5.71 7.19
CA GLY A 147 -6.43 -5.21 6.90
C GLY A 147 -6.85 -3.97 7.70
N SER A 148 -6.06 -3.54 8.69
CA SER A 148 -6.38 -2.38 9.54
C SER A 148 -6.12 -1.03 8.87
N CYS A 149 -5.27 -0.99 7.84
CA CYS A 149 -4.96 0.23 7.09
C CYS A 149 -4.96 0.02 5.56
N PRO A 150 -6.14 -0.05 4.91
CA PRO A 150 -6.24 -0.31 3.47
C PRO A 150 -5.50 0.71 2.60
N LYS A 151 -5.56 2.01 2.94
CA LYS A 151 -4.86 3.05 2.17
C LYS A 151 -3.34 2.86 2.16
N CYS A 152 -2.75 2.46 3.29
CA CYS A 152 -1.32 2.13 3.34
C CYS A 152 -1.01 0.94 2.42
N SER A 153 -1.76 -0.16 2.56
CA SER A 153 -1.57 -1.35 1.72
C SER A 153 -1.59 -1.00 0.24
N VAL A 154 -2.59 -0.21 -0.18
CA VAL A 154 -2.75 0.23 -1.57
C VAL A 154 -1.58 1.09 -2.04
N PHE A 155 -1.18 2.08 -1.23
CA PHE A 155 -0.09 2.99 -1.59
C PHE A 155 1.24 2.22 -1.78
N ILE A 156 1.61 1.39 -0.80
CA ILE A 156 2.85 0.62 -0.85
C ILE A 156 2.82 -0.43 -1.98
N THR A 157 1.67 -1.11 -2.18
CA THR A 157 1.51 -2.06 -3.29
C THR A 157 1.70 -1.39 -4.65
N ARG A 158 1.22 -0.16 -4.82
CA ARG A 158 1.41 0.60 -6.07
C ARG A 158 2.86 0.99 -6.29
N LEU A 159 3.56 1.44 -5.25
CA LEU A 159 4.99 1.71 -5.32
C LEU A 159 5.75 0.43 -5.73
N PHE A 160 5.46 -0.70 -5.09
CA PHE A 160 6.05 -1.98 -5.47
C PHE A 160 5.76 -2.35 -6.91
N ASN A 161 4.52 -2.23 -7.37
CA ASN A 161 4.16 -2.55 -8.75
C ASN A 161 4.98 -1.73 -9.76
N GLN A 162 5.21 -0.44 -9.50
CA GLN A 162 6.05 0.39 -10.36
C GLN A 162 7.49 -0.12 -10.38
N ILE A 163 8.08 -0.45 -9.23
CA ILE A 163 9.44 -1.00 -9.17
C ILE A 163 9.53 -2.34 -9.88
N CYS A 164 8.55 -3.20 -9.67
CA CYS A 164 8.49 -4.53 -10.25
C CYS A 164 8.41 -4.48 -11.79
N ILE A 165 7.59 -3.57 -12.33
CA ILE A 165 7.45 -3.35 -13.78
C ILE A 165 8.73 -2.71 -14.34
N ASN A 166 9.16 -1.57 -13.80
CA ASN A 166 10.31 -0.82 -14.32
C ASN A 166 11.65 -1.56 -14.09
N GLY A 167 11.70 -2.44 -13.10
CA GLY A 167 12.88 -3.22 -12.73
C GLY A 167 12.93 -4.62 -13.35
N ASP A 168 11.89 -5.01 -14.08
CA ASP A 168 11.69 -6.35 -14.65
C ASP A 168 11.84 -7.48 -13.62
N LEU A 169 11.33 -7.26 -12.40
CA LEU A 169 11.54 -8.17 -11.27
C LEU A 169 10.95 -9.55 -11.53
N ARG A 170 9.78 -9.62 -12.18
CA ARG A 170 9.14 -10.89 -12.54
C ARG A 170 10.02 -11.77 -13.41
N LYS A 171 10.65 -11.19 -14.44
CA LYS A 171 11.54 -11.94 -15.33
C LYS A 171 12.81 -12.35 -14.61
N LYS A 172 13.42 -11.45 -13.84
CA LYS A 172 14.66 -11.70 -13.08
C LYS A 172 14.50 -12.81 -12.03
N THR A 173 13.30 -12.96 -11.47
CA THR A 173 12.98 -13.99 -10.47
C THR A 173 12.21 -15.19 -11.04
N ASN A 174 11.96 -15.21 -12.35
CA ASN A 174 11.12 -16.21 -13.03
C ASN A 174 9.71 -16.38 -12.39
N PHE A 175 9.17 -15.32 -11.78
CA PHE A 175 7.86 -15.34 -11.14
C PHE A 175 6.74 -15.25 -12.18
N LYS A 176 5.86 -16.26 -12.19
CA LYS A 176 4.80 -16.39 -13.20
C LYS A 176 3.59 -15.46 -12.95
N GLY A 177 3.27 -15.18 -11.68
CA GLY A 177 2.16 -14.32 -11.29
C GLY A 177 2.42 -12.83 -11.53
N GLN A 178 1.44 -11.97 -11.24
CA GLN A 178 1.52 -10.51 -11.37
C GLN A 178 2.38 -9.88 -10.26
N CYS A 179 2.81 -8.62 -10.45
CA CYS A 179 3.65 -7.91 -9.47
C CYS A 179 2.98 -7.80 -8.09
N TYR A 180 1.67 -7.58 -8.02
CA TYR A 180 0.96 -7.52 -6.73
C TYR A 180 0.92 -8.88 -6.02
N GLU A 181 0.92 -9.99 -6.77
CA GLU A 181 0.96 -11.36 -6.21
C GLU A 181 2.35 -11.67 -5.67
N MET A 182 3.40 -11.23 -6.40
CA MET A 182 4.77 -11.26 -5.91
C MET A 182 4.89 -10.47 -4.60
N PHE A 183 4.35 -9.25 -4.56
CA PHE A 183 4.39 -8.44 -3.35
C PHE A 183 3.65 -9.09 -2.18
N ARG A 184 2.48 -9.66 -2.44
CA ARG A 184 1.72 -10.42 -1.43
C ARG A 184 2.54 -11.57 -0.86
N ALA A 185 3.26 -12.31 -1.71
CA ALA A 185 4.13 -13.39 -1.27
C ALA A 185 5.30 -12.85 -0.42
N ILE A 186 5.97 -11.79 -0.87
CA ILE A 186 7.06 -11.12 -0.12
C ILE A 186 6.58 -10.66 1.27
N VAL A 187 5.41 -10.03 1.35
CA VAL A 187 4.82 -9.56 2.62
C VAL A 187 4.41 -10.75 3.51
N SER A 188 3.93 -11.84 2.93
CA SER A 188 3.62 -13.07 3.68
C SER A 188 4.88 -13.65 4.33
N GLU A 189 5.99 -13.73 3.60
CA GLU A 189 7.28 -14.19 4.13
C GLU A 189 7.83 -13.25 5.20
N LYS A 190 7.74 -11.93 4.96
CA LYS A 190 8.25 -10.91 5.88
C LYS A 190 7.57 -10.94 7.26
N PHE A 191 6.26 -11.19 7.29
CA PHE A 191 5.46 -11.15 8.51
C PHE A 191 4.77 -12.50 8.80
N GLU A 192 5.45 -13.60 8.46
CA GLU A 192 4.89 -14.95 8.52
C GLU A 192 4.32 -15.28 9.91
N GLU A 193 5.08 -14.98 10.97
CA GLU A 193 4.64 -15.24 12.35
C GLU A 193 3.36 -14.48 12.71
N GLN A 194 3.26 -13.21 12.33
CA GLN A 194 2.11 -12.36 12.60
C GLN A 194 0.85 -12.85 11.86
N PHE A 195 1.01 -13.27 10.60
CA PHE A 195 -0.09 -13.85 9.82
C PHE A 195 -0.51 -15.23 10.33
N LYS A 196 0.44 -16.10 10.72
CA LYS A 196 0.14 -17.39 11.37
C LYS A 196 -0.64 -17.21 12.66
N ARG A 197 -0.20 -16.30 13.54
CA ARG A 197 -0.86 -16.04 14.84
C ARG A 197 -2.27 -15.47 14.68
N SER A 198 -2.48 -14.59 13.70
CA SER A 198 -3.79 -13.97 13.46
C SER A 198 -4.74 -14.82 12.63
N GLY A 199 -4.26 -15.88 11.96
CA GLY A 199 -5.03 -16.67 11.02
C GLY A 199 -5.44 -15.90 9.76
N ARG A 200 -4.76 -14.80 9.45
CA ARG A 200 -5.06 -13.90 8.31
C ARG A 200 -4.04 -14.07 7.19
N ARG A 201 -4.41 -13.57 6.01
CA ARG A 201 -3.49 -13.37 4.87
C ARG A 201 -3.28 -11.89 4.63
N PRO A 202 -2.19 -11.47 3.95
CA PRO A 202 -1.99 -10.07 3.64
C PRO A 202 -3.15 -9.49 2.84
N ALA A 203 -3.67 -8.34 3.28
CA ALA A 203 -4.72 -7.56 2.65
C ALA A 203 -4.16 -6.75 1.45
N ILE A 204 -3.61 -7.47 0.48
CA ILE A 204 -3.07 -6.96 -0.79
C ILE A 204 -3.89 -7.63 -1.89
N ASP A 205 -4.87 -6.96 -2.51
CA ASP A 205 -5.76 -7.60 -3.49
C ASP A 205 -6.04 -6.77 -4.75
N ILE A 206 -6.69 -7.43 -5.72
CA ILE A 206 -7.07 -6.79 -6.99
C ILE A 206 -8.23 -5.82 -6.78
N ARG A 207 -9.18 -6.03 -5.86
CA ARG A 207 -10.35 -5.13 -5.72
C ARG A 207 -9.96 -3.71 -5.30
N THR A 208 -8.88 -3.58 -4.54
CA THR A 208 -8.29 -2.27 -4.23
C THR A 208 -7.44 -1.68 -5.38
N ASN A 209 -7.00 -2.49 -6.34
CA ASN A 209 -6.23 -2.08 -7.53
C ASN A 209 -7.09 -1.91 -8.82
N LEU A 210 -8.23 -2.61 -8.94
CA LEU A 210 -9.16 -2.64 -10.08
C LEU A 210 -10.03 -1.40 -10.19
N LEU A 211 -10.19 -0.64 -9.10
CA LEU A 211 -10.80 0.68 -9.14
C LEU A 211 -9.99 1.67 -10.02
N TRP A 212 -8.84 1.28 -10.59
CA TRP A 212 -7.91 2.23 -11.20
C TRP A 212 -7.23 1.69 -12.46
N SER A 213 -7.71 0.56 -13.00
CA SER A 213 -7.17 -0.10 -14.19
C SER A 213 -8.09 -0.09 -15.41
N ASN A 214 -9.14 0.74 -15.41
CA ASN A 214 -9.94 1.07 -16.59
C ASN A 214 -9.97 2.59 -16.79
#